data_AF-A0A1H9XC78-F1
#
_entry.id   AF-A0A1H9XC78-F1
#
_cell.length_a   1.000
_cell.length_b   1.000
_cell.length_c   1.000
_cell.angle_alpha   90.00
_cell.angle_beta   90.00
_cell.angle_gamma   90.00
#
_symmetry.space_group_name_H-M   'P 1'
#
loop_
_entity.id
_entity.type
_entity.pdbx_description
1 polymer ?
#
loop_
_entity_poly.entity_id
_entity_poly.type
_entity_poly.pdbx_seq_one_letter_code
_entity_poly.pdbx_strand_id
1 'polypeptide(L)'
;MLSRSTAMVCAAGVLALALAACSPGGGGDTSSPKSADTGHTTATGPAPTASLSPSSASPSPSSSAPPSPSQQLVAMTVSGGFAGVNQEVVLRGDGSVRTSDRGESEVRRTTTAQFTELRKLLADPALADVPAVTRNTGAADMFQYTLRFDGRTVTTDRSAAEPALDRLIDALAKWLPPGTGTG
;
A
#
# COMPACT_ATOMS: atom_id res chain seq x y z
N MET A 1 -11.93 20.17 33.63
CA MET A 1 -11.90 21.40 32.81
C MET A 1 -12.44 21.06 31.43
N LEU A 2 -13.70 21.39 31.22
CA LEU A 2 -14.41 21.29 29.95
C LEU A 2 -13.99 22.49 29.08
N SER A 3 -13.53 22.28 27.85
CA SER A 3 -13.79 23.26 26.81
C SER A 3 -13.71 22.61 25.43
N ARG A 4 -14.91 22.30 24.92
CA ARG A 4 -15.20 22.16 23.49
C ARG A 4 -15.38 23.59 22.95
N SER A 5 -14.85 23.89 21.79
CA SER A 5 -15.39 24.99 20.97
C SER A 5 -15.12 24.74 19.50
N THR A 6 -16.19 24.24 18.87
CA THR A 6 -16.50 24.20 17.45
C THR A 6 -16.51 25.61 16.85
N ALA A 7 -15.90 25.80 15.69
CA ALA A 7 -16.22 26.93 14.81
C ALA A 7 -16.39 26.41 13.37
N MET A 8 -17.64 26.08 13.10
CA MET A 8 -18.27 25.90 11.80
C MET A 8 -18.35 27.26 11.10
N VAL A 9 -17.82 27.37 9.88
CA VAL A 9 -18.14 28.48 8.96
C VAL A 9 -18.53 27.89 7.62
N CYS A 10 -19.83 27.95 7.34
CA CYS A 10 -20.41 27.75 6.02
C CYS A 10 -20.25 29.04 5.21
N ALA A 11 -19.80 28.95 3.96
CA ALA A 11 -20.07 29.99 2.96
C ALA A 11 -20.21 29.36 1.58
N ALA A 12 -21.32 29.72 0.94
CA ALA A 12 -21.86 29.19 -0.30
C ALA A 12 -21.00 29.52 -1.54
N GLY A 13 -21.06 28.63 -2.54
CA GLY A 13 -20.53 28.86 -3.88
C GLY A 13 -21.23 27.97 -4.89
N VAL A 14 -22.19 28.55 -5.60
CA VAL A 14 -23.12 27.94 -6.55
C VAL A 14 -22.46 27.84 -7.94
N LEU A 15 -22.87 26.82 -8.71
CA LEU A 15 -22.97 26.82 -10.19
C LEU A 15 -21.70 26.59 -11.03
N ALA A 16 -21.62 25.40 -11.66
CA ALA A 16 -21.85 25.22 -13.09
C ALA A 16 -21.50 23.79 -13.51
N LEU A 17 -22.54 23.07 -13.95
CA LEU A 17 -22.51 21.71 -14.46
C LEU A 17 -22.12 21.77 -15.95
N ALA A 18 -20.96 21.26 -16.33
CA ALA A 18 -20.59 21.08 -17.73
C ALA A 18 -20.48 19.58 -18.06
N LEU A 19 -21.60 18.99 -18.47
CA LEU A 19 -21.61 17.67 -19.12
C LEU A 19 -21.27 17.85 -20.58
N ALA A 20 -20.13 17.32 -21.02
CA ALA A 20 -19.77 17.20 -22.41
C ALA A 20 -19.34 15.75 -22.73
N ALA A 21 -19.84 15.27 -23.88
CA ALA A 21 -19.47 14.07 -24.64
C ALA A 21 -19.99 12.72 -24.08
N CYS A 22 -20.56 11.78 -24.87
CA CYS A 22 -20.66 11.61 -26.32
C CYS A 22 -21.87 10.67 -26.62
N SER A 23 -22.56 10.90 -27.74
CA SER A 23 -23.59 10.00 -28.33
C SER A 23 -23.01 9.32 -29.60
N PRO A 24 -23.79 8.59 -30.42
CA PRO A 24 -24.31 7.22 -30.26
C PRO A 24 -23.92 6.29 -31.44
N GLY A 25 -24.30 5.01 -31.37
CA GLY A 25 -24.81 4.28 -32.54
C GLY A 25 -23.89 3.24 -33.22
N GLY A 26 -24.50 2.12 -33.62
CA GLY A 26 -23.94 1.19 -34.62
C GLY A 26 -24.33 -0.27 -34.40
N GLY A 27 -25.60 -0.62 -34.67
CA GLY A 27 -26.05 -2.01 -34.78
C GLY A 27 -25.60 -2.68 -36.08
N GLY A 28 -25.64 -4.01 -36.12
CA GLY A 28 -25.30 -4.81 -37.29
C GLY A 28 -25.48 -6.30 -37.04
N ASP A 29 -26.74 -6.75 -37.14
CA ASP A 29 -27.17 -8.13 -37.06
C ASP A 29 -26.78 -8.97 -38.29
N THR A 30 -26.75 -10.29 -38.05
CA THR A 30 -27.09 -11.40 -38.97
C THR A 30 -26.25 -11.64 -40.24
N SER A 31 -25.63 -12.82 -40.30
CA SER A 31 -26.10 -13.94 -41.15
C SER A 31 -25.33 -15.26 -40.93
N SER A 32 -26.08 -16.34 -40.70
CA SER A 32 -25.78 -17.79 -40.85
C SER A 32 -25.30 -18.15 -42.29
N PRO A 33 -25.00 -19.42 -42.71
CA PRO A 33 -25.27 -20.73 -42.08
C PRO A 33 -24.18 -21.84 -42.25
N LYS A 34 -24.43 -23.01 -41.63
CA LYS A 34 -24.52 -24.36 -42.27
C LYS A 34 -23.83 -25.48 -41.49
N SER A 35 -24.67 -26.39 -40.98
CA SER A 35 -24.32 -27.70 -40.43
C SER A 35 -23.69 -28.63 -41.48
N ALA A 36 -22.75 -29.47 -41.06
CA ALA A 36 -22.66 -30.86 -41.47
C ALA A 36 -21.84 -31.69 -40.47
N ASP A 37 -22.54 -32.69 -39.95
CA ASP A 37 -22.13 -33.89 -39.23
C ASP A 37 -21.05 -34.72 -39.96
N THR A 38 -20.14 -35.35 -39.20
CA THR A 38 -19.81 -36.80 -39.23
C THR A 38 -18.49 -37.08 -38.49
N GLY A 39 -18.56 -37.84 -37.40
CA GLY A 39 -17.68 -39.00 -37.20
C GLY A 39 -16.37 -38.89 -36.40
N HIS A 40 -16.37 -39.63 -35.27
CA HIS A 40 -15.42 -40.70 -34.94
C HIS A 40 -14.24 -40.44 -33.97
N THR A 41 -14.20 -41.31 -32.94
CA THR A 41 -13.06 -41.85 -32.14
C THR A 41 -12.35 -41.05 -31.04
N THR A 42 -12.64 -41.47 -29.81
CA THR A 42 -11.77 -41.79 -28.65
C THR A 42 -10.28 -41.42 -28.70
N ALA A 43 -9.78 -40.66 -27.70
CA ALA A 43 -8.54 -40.95 -26.96
C ALA A 43 -8.28 -39.94 -25.81
N THR A 44 -7.71 -40.48 -24.73
CA THR A 44 -7.42 -39.93 -23.39
C THR A 44 -6.22 -38.95 -23.34
N GLY A 45 -6.40 -37.74 -22.79
CA GLY A 45 -5.43 -36.86 -22.08
C GLY A 45 -4.15 -36.36 -22.81
N PRO A 46 -3.38 -35.36 -22.30
CA PRO A 46 -3.55 -34.52 -21.10
C PRO A 46 -3.71 -33.01 -21.42
N ALA A 47 -4.15 -32.24 -20.43
CA ALA A 47 -4.15 -30.78 -20.43
C ALA A 47 -2.76 -30.20 -20.07
N PRO A 48 -2.39 -29.03 -20.60
CA PRO A 48 -1.52 -28.11 -19.88
C PRO A 48 -2.24 -26.80 -19.53
N THR A 49 -2.35 -26.59 -18.22
CA THR A 49 -2.69 -25.36 -17.53
C THR A 49 -1.53 -24.36 -17.64
N ALA A 50 -1.79 -23.09 -17.93
CA ALA A 50 -0.84 -22.01 -17.66
C ALA A 50 -1.55 -20.92 -16.85
N SER A 51 -1.48 -21.10 -15.54
CA SER A 51 -1.86 -20.13 -14.52
C SER A 51 -0.74 -19.11 -14.36
N LEU A 52 -0.98 -17.85 -14.72
CA LEU A 52 -0.11 -16.73 -14.35
C LEU A 52 -0.54 -16.23 -12.98
N SER A 53 -0.14 -16.96 -11.93
CA SER A 53 -0.19 -16.45 -10.56
C SER A 53 0.97 -15.47 -10.36
N PRO A 54 0.75 -14.23 -9.88
CA PRO A 54 1.87 -13.38 -9.50
C PRO A 54 2.61 -14.02 -8.33
N SER A 55 3.92 -14.18 -8.48
CA SER A 55 4.84 -14.65 -7.45
C SER A 55 4.74 -13.76 -6.20
N SER A 56 3.86 -14.11 -5.27
CA SER A 56 3.99 -13.70 -3.88
C SER A 56 5.13 -14.51 -3.28
N ALA A 57 6.34 -13.96 -3.36
CA ALA A 57 7.45 -14.42 -2.54
C ALA A 57 7.05 -14.19 -1.07
N SER A 58 6.54 -15.26 -0.44
CA SER A 58 6.31 -15.33 0.99
C SER A 58 7.67 -15.53 1.67
N PRO A 59 8.20 -14.56 2.44
CA PRO A 59 9.39 -14.82 3.23
C PRO A 59 9.02 -15.78 4.36
N SER A 60 9.58 -17.00 4.29
CA SER A 60 9.48 -17.99 5.36
C SER A 60 10.14 -17.44 6.63
N PRO A 61 9.48 -17.44 7.82
CA PRO A 61 10.09 -16.92 9.04
C PRO A 61 11.10 -17.94 9.59
N SER A 62 12.37 -17.77 9.24
CA SER A 62 13.46 -18.54 9.86
C SER A 62 14.05 -17.77 11.05
N SER A 63 13.78 -18.32 12.24
CA SER A 63 14.60 -18.37 13.46
C SER A 63 15.52 -17.18 13.81
N SER A 64 15.18 -16.49 14.91
CA SER A 64 15.99 -15.97 16.06
C SER A 64 17.51 -15.68 15.93
N ALA A 65 18.04 -15.42 14.73
CA ALA A 65 19.37 -14.86 14.54
C ALA A 65 19.28 -13.32 14.55
N PRO A 66 20.30 -12.59 15.07
CA PRO A 66 20.33 -11.14 14.93
C PRO A 66 20.24 -10.77 13.43
N PRO A 67 19.46 -9.73 13.08
CA PRO A 67 19.22 -9.40 11.68
C PRO A 67 20.55 -9.14 10.97
N SER A 68 20.73 -9.78 9.82
CA SER A 68 21.93 -9.55 9.01
C SER A 68 21.99 -8.07 8.58
N PRO A 69 23.18 -7.48 8.38
CA PRO A 69 23.29 -6.08 7.99
C PRO A 69 22.56 -5.77 6.68
N SER A 70 22.45 -6.73 5.77
CA SER A 70 21.69 -6.62 4.52
C SER A 70 20.18 -6.91 4.67
N GLN A 71 19.73 -7.39 5.83
CA GLN A 71 18.35 -7.75 6.07
C GLN A 71 17.48 -6.50 6.21
N GLN A 72 16.31 -6.55 5.59
CA GLN A 72 15.28 -5.53 5.78
C GLN A 72 14.70 -5.65 7.20
N LEU A 73 14.75 -4.56 7.96
CA LEU A 73 14.15 -4.48 9.28
C LEU A 73 12.67 -4.08 9.17
N VAL A 74 12.40 -3.04 8.39
CA VAL A 74 11.04 -2.57 8.14
C VAL A 74 10.93 -1.99 6.73
N ALA A 75 9.81 -2.24 6.07
CA ALA A 75 9.37 -1.47 4.91
C ALA A 75 8.01 -0.84 5.20
N MET A 76 7.82 0.39 4.76
CA MET A 76 6.56 1.10 4.80
C MET A 76 6.23 1.61 3.41
N THR A 77 5.04 1.26 2.92
CA THR A 77 4.46 1.81 1.69
C THR A 77 3.32 2.73 2.07
N VAL A 78 3.33 3.94 1.54
CA VAL A 78 2.26 4.93 1.69
C VAL A 78 1.61 5.13 0.33
N SER A 79 0.31 4.90 0.26
CA SER A 79 -0.46 4.98 -0.98
C SER A 79 -1.76 5.75 -0.77
N GLY A 80 -2.27 6.36 -1.84
CA GLY A 80 -3.56 7.05 -1.82
C GLY A 80 -3.44 8.57 -1.73
N GLY A 81 -4.41 9.19 -1.04
CA GLY A 81 -4.61 10.64 -1.07
C GLY A 81 -5.13 11.16 -2.41
N PHE A 82 -5.62 12.41 -2.41
CA PHE A 82 -6.24 13.03 -3.59
C PHE A 82 -5.29 13.16 -4.80
N ALA A 83 -3.98 13.28 -4.55
CA ALA A 83 -2.96 13.44 -5.60
C ALA A 83 -2.40 12.11 -6.13
N GLY A 84 -2.83 10.95 -5.59
CA GLY A 84 -2.29 9.65 -5.98
C GLY A 84 -0.81 9.50 -5.61
N VAL A 85 -0.52 9.46 -4.31
CA VAL A 85 0.81 9.17 -3.77
C VAL A 85 1.06 7.67 -3.82
N ASN A 86 2.29 7.28 -4.14
CA ASN A 86 2.79 5.91 -3.95
C ASN A 86 4.28 5.99 -3.62
N GLN A 87 4.58 5.92 -2.32
CA GLN A 87 5.91 6.07 -1.77
C GLN A 87 6.31 4.87 -0.93
N GLU A 88 7.59 4.54 -0.91
CA GLU A 88 8.14 3.44 -0.14
C GLU A 88 9.34 3.92 0.68
N VAL A 89 9.45 3.42 1.92
CA VAL A 89 10.62 3.57 2.78
C VAL A 89 11.03 2.20 3.27
N VAL A 90 12.29 1.81 3.04
CA VAL A 90 12.85 0.53 3.49
C VAL A 90 14.07 0.80 4.36
N LEU A 91 13.99 0.44 5.64
CA LEU A 91 15.11 0.47 6.58
C LEU A 91 15.77 -0.91 6.65
N ARG A 92 17.09 -0.92 6.49
CA ARG A 92 17.92 -2.13 6.59
C ARG A 92 18.69 -2.21 7.92
N GLY A 93 19.19 -3.41 8.22
CA GLY A 93 19.97 -3.72 9.42
C GLY A 93 21.28 -2.92 9.54
N ASP A 94 21.82 -2.42 8.43
CA ASP A 94 23.02 -1.58 8.40
C ASP A 94 22.75 -0.08 8.63
N GLY A 95 21.48 0.33 8.80
CA GLY A 95 21.10 1.74 8.95
C GLY A 95 20.97 2.50 7.63
N SER A 96 21.00 1.80 6.49
CA SER A 96 20.62 2.40 5.20
C SER A 96 19.10 2.43 5.06
N VAL A 97 18.59 3.58 4.62
CA VAL A 97 17.18 3.82 4.30
C VAL A 97 17.07 4.05 2.80
N ARG A 98 16.36 3.17 2.12
CA ARG A 98 15.97 3.36 0.72
C ARG A 98 14.59 3.99 0.69
N THR A 99 14.45 5.10 -0.03
CA THR A 99 13.16 5.73 -0.29
C THR A 99 12.85 5.66 -1.77
N SER A 100 11.58 5.47 -2.13
CA SER A 100 11.14 5.51 -3.53
C SER A 100 9.85 6.31 -3.68
N ASP A 101 9.74 7.04 -4.78
CA ASP A 101 8.56 7.76 -5.23
C ASP A 101 8.44 7.60 -6.74
N ARG A 102 7.32 7.06 -7.23
CA ARG A 102 6.98 7.00 -8.66
C ARG A 102 8.10 6.48 -9.59
N GLY A 103 8.90 5.53 -9.11
CA GLY A 103 9.99 4.90 -9.88
C GLY A 103 11.38 5.51 -9.63
N GLU A 104 11.45 6.69 -9.05
CA GLU A 104 12.70 7.26 -8.53
C GLU A 104 13.03 6.59 -7.19
N SER A 105 14.30 6.30 -6.94
CA SER A 105 14.72 5.78 -5.64
C SER A 105 16.05 6.37 -5.20
N GLU A 106 16.13 6.68 -3.91
CA GLU A 106 17.28 7.27 -3.25
C GLU A 106 17.67 6.41 -2.05
N VAL A 107 18.97 6.30 -1.76
CA VAL A 107 19.47 5.65 -0.56
C VAL A 107 20.15 6.69 0.31
N ARG A 108 19.69 6.81 1.56
CA ARG A 108 20.25 7.67 2.60
C ARG A 108 20.70 6.82 3.78
N ARG A 109 21.64 7.33 4.57
CA ARG A 109 22.04 6.69 5.84
C ARG A 109 21.42 7.39 7.03
N THR A 110 20.93 6.61 7.98
CA THR A 110 20.55 7.10 9.30
C THR A 110 21.78 7.45 10.13
N THR A 111 21.66 8.44 10.99
CA THR A 111 22.60 8.59 12.10
C THR A 111 22.42 7.46 13.11
N THR A 112 23.45 7.17 13.92
CA THR A 112 23.39 6.13 14.97
C THR A 112 22.23 6.36 15.95
N ALA A 113 21.95 7.62 16.30
CA ALA A 113 20.84 7.98 17.19
C ALA A 113 19.48 7.65 16.56
N GLN A 114 19.26 8.06 15.30
CA GLN A 114 18.02 7.76 14.56
C GLN A 114 17.82 6.25 14.37
N PHE A 115 18.89 5.52 14.04
CA PHE A 115 18.82 4.07 13.90
C PHE A 115 18.43 3.38 15.20
N THR A 116 19.02 3.82 16.32
CA THR A 116 18.73 3.28 17.65
C THR A 116 17.28 3.57 18.06
N GLU A 117 16.79 4.77 17.76
CA GLU A 117 15.39 5.16 18.00
C GLU A 117 14.42 4.28 17.19
N LEU A 118 14.67 4.11 15.88
CA LEU A 118 13.85 3.25 15.02
C LEU A 118 13.86 1.80 15.49
N ARG A 119 15.03 1.27 15.89
CA ARG A 119 15.13 -0.07 16.47
C ARG A 119 14.36 -0.20 17.78
N LYS A 120 14.37 0.82 18.62
CA LYS A 120 13.61 0.84 19.88
C LYS A 120 12.10 0.82 19.61
N LEU A 121 11.63 1.59 18.63
CA LEU A 121 10.22 1.57 18.22
C LEU A 121 9.81 0.21 17.65
N LEU A 122 10.65 -0.40 16.80
CA LEU A 122 10.39 -1.74 16.25
C LEU A 122 10.40 -2.85 17.30
N ALA A 123 11.13 -2.67 18.40
CA ALA A 123 11.17 -3.60 19.52
C ALA A 123 10.06 -3.36 20.56
N ASP A 124 9.15 -2.40 20.32
CA ASP A 124 8.05 -2.14 21.22
C ASP A 124 7.07 -3.33 21.23
N PRO A 125 6.85 -4.00 22.39
CA PRO A 125 5.94 -5.14 22.47
C PRO A 125 4.50 -4.77 22.11
N ALA A 126 4.09 -3.52 22.28
CA ALA A 126 2.74 -3.08 21.91
C ALA A 126 2.48 -3.21 20.40
N LEU A 127 3.52 -3.24 19.56
CA LEU A 127 3.34 -3.54 18.15
C LEU A 127 2.82 -4.97 17.94
N ALA A 128 3.14 -5.93 18.83
CA ALA A 128 2.68 -7.33 18.75
C ALA A 128 1.15 -7.45 18.78
N ASP A 129 0.49 -6.58 19.53
CA ASP A 129 -0.96 -6.57 19.73
C ASP A 129 -1.73 -5.86 18.61
N VAL A 130 -1.02 -5.13 17.73
CA VAL A 130 -1.64 -4.39 16.62
C VAL A 130 -2.26 -5.35 15.60
N PRO A 131 -3.55 -5.17 15.23
CA PRO A 131 -4.19 -5.98 14.21
C PRO A 131 -3.49 -5.86 12.85
N ALA A 132 -3.45 -6.96 12.08
CA ALA A 132 -2.82 -6.99 10.76
C ALA A 132 -3.48 -6.05 9.75
N VAL A 133 -4.79 -5.78 9.89
CA VAL A 133 -5.52 -4.84 9.04
C VAL A 133 -6.45 -4.01 9.91
N THR A 134 -6.26 -2.70 9.85
CA THR A 134 -7.09 -1.72 10.55
C THR A 134 -7.48 -0.64 9.56
N ARG A 135 -8.60 -0.84 8.88
CA ARG A 135 -9.08 0.10 7.87
C ARG A 135 -10.51 0.53 8.10
N ASN A 136 -10.79 1.80 7.82
CA ASN A 136 -12.11 2.38 7.75
C ASN A 136 -12.27 3.08 6.40
N THR A 137 -13.32 2.72 5.66
CA THR A 137 -13.62 3.28 4.33
C THR A 137 -13.89 4.78 4.33
N GLY A 138 -14.01 5.42 5.50
CA GLY A 138 -14.17 6.87 5.68
C GLY A 138 -12.91 7.61 6.16
N ALA A 139 -11.71 7.05 6.00
CA ALA A 139 -10.47 7.74 6.39
C ALA A 139 -10.36 9.13 5.72
N ALA A 140 -10.16 10.17 6.54
CA ALA A 140 -10.33 11.57 6.15
C ALA A 140 -9.35 12.03 5.06
N ASP A 141 -8.17 11.43 5.05
CA ASP A 141 -7.02 11.74 4.20
C ASP A 141 -6.84 10.73 3.06
N MET A 142 -7.59 9.62 3.07
CA MET A 142 -7.56 8.56 2.07
C MET A 142 -6.17 7.93 1.86
N PHE A 143 -5.26 8.08 2.83
CA PHE A 143 -3.96 7.41 2.81
C PHE A 143 -4.06 6.02 3.42
N GLN A 144 -3.31 5.09 2.84
CA GLN A 144 -3.14 3.74 3.32
C GLN A 144 -1.66 3.47 3.52
N TYR A 145 -1.34 3.02 4.73
CA TYR A 145 -0.01 2.67 5.19
C TYR A 145 0.09 1.15 5.28
N THR A 146 1.05 0.57 4.58
CA THR A 146 1.36 -0.86 4.65
C THR A 146 2.76 -1.01 5.22
N LEU A 147 2.87 -1.58 6.41
CA LEU A 147 4.13 -1.80 7.13
C LEU A 147 4.46 -3.28 7.13
N ARG A 148 5.72 -3.61 6.85
CA ARG A 148 6.25 -4.98 6.87
C ARG A 148 7.46 -5.02 7.78
N PHE A 149 7.35 -5.70 8.90
CA PHE A 149 8.41 -5.81 9.91
C PHE A 149 8.23 -7.13 10.67
N ASP A 150 9.32 -7.70 11.19
CA ASP A 150 9.27 -8.94 11.99
C ASP A 150 8.50 -10.11 11.31
N GLY A 151 8.57 -10.20 9.98
CA GLY A 151 7.86 -11.23 9.19
C GLY A 151 6.34 -11.03 9.05
N ARG A 152 5.76 -9.98 9.63
CA ARG A 152 4.33 -9.66 9.53
C ARG A 152 4.08 -8.43 8.66
N THR A 153 2.85 -8.33 8.18
CA THR A 153 2.36 -7.17 7.43
C THR A 153 1.19 -6.55 8.19
N VAL A 154 1.31 -5.27 8.51
CA VAL A 154 0.27 -4.46 9.15
C VAL A 154 -0.19 -3.41 8.15
N THR A 155 -1.49 -3.27 7.98
CA THR A 155 -2.09 -2.35 7.03
C THR A 155 -3.07 -1.45 7.73
N THR A 156 -2.86 -0.13 7.69
CA THR A 156 -3.70 0.83 8.40
C THR A 156 -3.99 2.07 7.55
N ASP A 157 -5.12 2.72 7.79
CA ASP A 157 -5.36 4.11 7.36
C ASP A 157 -5.37 5.09 8.55
N ARG A 158 -4.84 4.66 9.71
CA ARG A 158 -4.79 5.43 10.97
C ARG A 158 -6.17 5.83 11.52
N SER A 159 -7.25 5.20 11.07
CA SER A 159 -8.59 5.42 11.65
C SER A 159 -8.78 4.85 13.05
N ALA A 160 -7.99 3.84 13.45
CA ALA A 160 -7.99 3.33 14.83
C ALA A 160 -6.83 3.92 15.62
N ALA A 161 -7.05 4.09 16.92
CA ALA A 161 -6.03 4.59 17.83
C ALA A 161 -5.02 3.47 18.16
N GLU A 162 -3.87 3.49 17.50
CA GLU A 162 -2.77 2.55 17.70
C GLU A 162 -1.46 3.31 18.00
N PRO A 163 -1.24 3.81 19.24
CA PRO A 163 -0.18 4.77 19.53
C PRO A 163 1.25 4.27 19.28
N ALA A 164 1.48 2.95 19.34
CA ALA A 164 2.77 2.36 19.02
C ALA A 164 3.02 2.35 17.51
N LEU A 165 2.00 1.98 16.73
CA LEU A 165 2.04 2.00 15.28
C LEU A 165 2.18 3.42 14.74
N ASP A 166 1.43 4.37 15.30
CA ASP A 166 1.47 5.77 14.88
C ASP A 166 2.85 6.38 15.03
N ARG A 167 3.52 6.13 16.18
CA ARG A 167 4.89 6.58 16.43
C ARG A 167 5.90 5.98 15.44
N LEU A 168 5.74 4.70 15.09
CA LEU A 168 6.60 4.07 14.09
C LEU A 168 6.40 4.69 12.70
N ILE A 169 5.14 4.89 12.28
CA ILE A 169 4.82 5.52 11.00
C ILE A 169 5.36 6.96 10.97
N ASP A 170 5.18 7.75 12.03
CA ASP A 170 5.70 9.12 12.10
C ASP A 170 7.23 9.17 12.02
N ALA A 171 7.93 8.23 12.65
CA ALA A 171 9.37 8.12 12.59
C ALA A 171 9.87 7.76 11.17
N LEU A 172 9.16 6.87 10.47
CA LEU A 172 9.48 6.49 9.09
C LEU A 172 9.08 7.58 8.09
N ALA A 173 8.00 8.32 8.33
CA ALA A 173 7.51 9.38 7.46
C ALA A 173 8.50 10.54 7.31
N LYS A 174 9.37 10.77 8.31
CA LYS A 174 10.49 11.73 8.21
C LYS A 174 11.46 11.41 7.07
N TRP A 175 11.50 10.17 6.62
CA TRP A 175 12.33 9.74 5.51
C TRP A 175 11.61 9.78 4.18
N LEU A 176 10.27 9.87 4.15
CA LEU A 176 9.55 9.94 2.90
C LEU A 176 10.05 11.14 2.08
N PRO A 177 10.18 10.99 0.76
CA PRO A 177 10.45 12.12 -0.09
C PRO A 177 9.32 13.15 0.09
N PRO A 178 9.64 14.46 0.14
CA PRO A 178 8.59 15.47 0.21
C PRO A 178 7.66 15.23 -0.97
N GLY A 179 6.38 14.96 -0.70
CA GLY A 179 5.40 14.71 -1.76
C GLY A 179 5.44 15.89 -2.71
N THR A 180 6.00 15.69 -3.90
CA THR A 180 6.10 16.71 -4.94
C THR A 180 4.71 16.86 -5.59
N GLY A 181 3.78 17.37 -4.79
CA GLY A 181 2.60 18.06 -5.31
C GLY A 181 3.06 19.41 -5.82
N THR A 182 3.72 19.45 -6.98
CA THR A 182 3.91 20.68 -7.73
C THR A 182 2.52 21.08 -8.24
N GLY A 183 1.89 22.01 -7.51
CA GLY A 183 0.75 22.81 -7.97
C GLY A 183 1.22 24.23 -8.18
#